data_AF-A0A8J2SHA6-F1
#
_entry.id   AF-A0A8J2SHA6-F1
#
_cell.length_a   1.000
_cell.length_b   1.000
_cell.length_c   1.000
_cell.angle_alpha   90.00
_cell.angle_beta   90.00
_cell.angle_gamma   90.00
#
_symmetry.space_group_name_H-M   'P 1'
#
loop_
_entity.id
_entity.type
_entity.pdbx_description
1 polymer ?
#
loop_
_entity_poly.entity_id
_entity_poly.type
_entity_poly.pdbx_seq_one_letter_code
_entity_poly.pdbx_strand_id
1 'polypeptide(L)'
;MPKDASLDLFLGLYVQVWCLQLLKERARGALLTPCVLALAAAVAFAGAALVRRRHKHEARKAVAAAGLYYLVRRGSSSNHVLLQALLAVAVLEARDGAALRAYGRQLLGALYGMTALAKLNDGWVDGRGSCVALIAAAGVHELGLPPPPRAVFAAQPYVGIVAEVALAVAFALRSAGRLGSRRWTIALAVAGGAFHVLLAAPRPPLSVYPFSALMAPLFALGLSDGSDLDGAKASLGLALGSVALAEAHKVAVGAAAARVEYPPYVSWDLGLSWCALAFVLVARDAVAAPPRRPARVHRTSLAAMLLLLASALPYVGLRTHPSFIMFSNLRIEGGRSNHWFLSSSVLRRIDLGGGAMADTVIVYKASPAIRDLEVDLGRYMDPRVAAAVDAANASRRFLISPPLGAWPLPDWPAPAGRAADTFAVPFVELRRRVSAAAAAGLDAAVTYGRAGARRTFAIKRDGSLAAGSDPLLREPLPAPWRWVYRFRPFDAEGVVHCRH
;
A
#
# COMPACT_ATOMS: atom_id res chain seq x y z
N MET A 1 -22.59 25.04 19.80
CA MET A 1 -22.41 24.18 18.60
C MET A 1 -22.16 22.74 19.04
N PRO A 2 -22.80 21.73 18.42
CA PRO A 2 -22.55 20.34 18.76
C PRO A 2 -21.10 19.98 18.43
N LYS A 3 -20.41 19.34 19.38
CA LYS A 3 -18.96 19.04 19.37
C LYS A 3 -18.49 18.18 18.16
N ASP A 4 -19.42 17.64 17.37
CA ASP A 4 -19.16 16.62 16.33
C ASP A 4 -19.44 17.04 14.87
N ALA A 5 -19.92 18.26 14.58
CA ALA A 5 -20.23 18.70 13.20
C ALA A 5 -19.03 18.64 12.23
N SER A 6 -17.83 18.60 12.78
CA SER A 6 -16.54 18.76 12.10
C SER A 6 -15.95 17.47 11.51
N LEU A 7 -16.66 16.34 11.49
CA LEU A 7 -16.15 15.04 10.99
C LEU A 7 -16.94 14.47 9.83
N ASP A 8 -17.82 15.26 9.25
CA ASP A 8 -18.70 14.82 8.16
C ASP A 8 -17.92 14.53 6.88
N LEU A 9 -16.95 15.38 6.53
CA LEU A 9 -16.07 15.14 5.37
C LEU A 9 -15.30 13.83 5.54
N PHE A 10 -14.72 13.60 6.72
CA PHE A 10 -14.03 12.35 7.03
C PHE A 10 -14.97 11.16 6.85
N LEU A 11 -16.15 11.16 7.49
CA LEU A 11 -17.08 10.04 7.41
C LEU A 11 -17.53 9.80 5.96
N GLY A 12 -17.83 10.87 5.22
CA GLY A 12 -18.20 10.78 3.80
C GLY A 12 -17.11 10.11 2.95
N LEU A 13 -15.86 10.60 3.03
CA LEU A 13 -14.73 10.02 2.31
C LEU A 13 -14.43 8.58 2.77
N TYR A 14 -14.54 8.31 4.08
CA TYR A 14 -14.29 6.99 4.65
C TYR A 14 -15.30 5.95 4.17
N VAL A 15 -16.60 6.31 4.14
CA VAL A 15 -17.67 5.48 3.57
C VAL A 15 -17.41 5.19 2.09
N GLN A 16 -16.97 6.19 1.32
CA GLN A 16 -16.67 6.04 -0.11
C GLN A 16 -15.53 5.03 -0.38
N VAL A 17 -14.47 5.05 0.44
CA VAL A 17 -13.40 4.05 0.35
C VAL A 17 -13.94 2.63 0.58
N TRP A 18 -14.91 2.45 1.49
CA TRP A 18 -15.57 1.15 1.69
C TRP A 18 -16.53 0.79 0.55
N CYS A 19 -17.22 1.76 -0.06
CA CYS A 19 -18.01 1.52 -1.27
C CYS A 19 -17.14 0.97 -2.42
N LEU A 20 -15.93 1.50 -2.63
CA LEU A 20 -14.98 0.96 -3.61
C LEU A 20 -14.62 -0.52 -3.31
N GLN A 21 -14.48 -0.89 -2.03
CA GLN A 21 -14.26 -2.29 -1.65
C GLN A 21 -15.48 -3.17 -1.94
N LEU A 22 -16.70 -2.69 -1.68
CA LEU A 22 -17.93 -3.41 -2.01
C LEU A 22 -18.10 -3.59 -3.52
N LEU A 23 -17.78 -2.57 -4.32
CA LEU A 23 -17.78 -2.64 -5.78
C LEU A 23 -16.77 -3.66 -6.32
N LYS A 24 -15.60 -3.78 -5.68
CA LYS A 24 -14.62 -4.82 -5.98
C LYS A 24 -15.17 -6.22 -5.68
N GLU A 25 -15.82 -6.44 -4.53
CA GLU A 25 -16.42 -7.74 -4.20
C GLU A 25 -17.61 -8.09 -5.11
N ARG A 26 -18.37 -7.09 -5.56
CA ARG A 26 -19.38 -7.25 -6.60
C ARG A 26 -18.78 -7.76 -7.90
N ALA A 27 -17.71 -7.13 -8.38
CA ALA A 27 -17.01 -7.55 -9.60
C ALA A 27 -16.50 -9.01 -9.50
N ARG A 28 -16.22 -9.49 -8.28
CA ARG A 28 -15.79 -10.87 -8.01
C ARG A 28 -16.94 -11.87 -7.77
N GLY A 29 -18.20 -11.44 -7.88
CA GLY A 29 -19.36 -12.29 -7.57
C GLY A 29 -19.48 -12.69 -6.10
N ALA A 30 -18.87 -11.93 -5.18
CA ALA A 30 -18.71 -12.31 -3.78
C ALA A 30 -19.62 -11.56 -2.78
N LEU A 31 -20.68 -10.91 -3.28
CA LEU A 31 -21.53 -10.00 -2.48
C LEU A 31 -22.27 -10.66 -1.32
N LEU A 32 -22.65 -11.93 -1.46
CA LEU A 32 -23.52 -12.61 -0.50
C LEU A 32 -22.77 -13.20 0.70
N THR A 33 -21.47 -12.93 0.84
CA THR A 33 -20.74 -13.42 2.01
C THR A 33 -21.06 -12.62 3.27
N PRO A 34 -21.13 -13.25 4.46
CA PRO A 34 -21.55 -12.56 5.69
C PRO A 34 -20.75 -11.29 6.02
N CYS A 35 -19.43 -11.30 5.78
CA CYS A 35 -18.58 -10.14 6.01
C CYS A 35 -18.84 -8.98 5.03
N VAL A 36 -19.25 -9.27 3.78
CA VAL A 36 -19.58 -8.24 2.79
C VAL A 36 -20.94 -7.63 3.09
N LEU A 37 -21.92 -8.46 3.50
CA LEU A 37 -23.24 -7.99 3.94
C LEU A 37 -23.14 -7.09 5.19
N ALA A 38 -22.33 -7.49 6.18
CA ALA A 38 -22.09 -6.68 7.37
C ALA A 38 -21.47 -5.32 7.03
N LEU A 39 -20.49 -5.30 6.12
CA LEU A 39 -19.88 -4.06 5.64
C LEU A 39 -20.89 -3.18 4.88
N ALA A 40 -21.69 -3.77 3.98
CA ALA A 40 -22.72 -3.06 3.23
C ALA A 40 -23.77 -2.43 4.14
N ALA A 41 -24.24 -3.16 5.16
CA ALA A 41 -25.18 -2.65 6.15
C ALA A 41 -24.59 -1.47 6.94
N ALA A 42 -23.33 -1.58 7.38
CA ALA A 42 -22.65 -0.50 8.09
C ALA A 42 -22.46 0.76 7.21
N VAL A 43 -22.09 0.58 5.94
CA VAL A 43 -21.97 1.65 4.94
C VAL A 43 -23.33 2.34 4.71
N ALA A 44 -24.41 1.58 4.56
CA ALA A 44 -25.76 2.10 4.40
C ALA A 44 -26.21 2.89 5.64
N PHE A 45 -25.96 2.35 6.84
CA PHE A 45 -26.23 3.04 8.11
C PHE A 45 -25.46 4.37 8.20
N ALA A 46 -24.18 4.38 7.82
CA ALA A 46 -23.39 5.60 7.82
C ALA A 46 -23.88 6.64 6.80
N GLY A 47 -24.32 6.21 5.62
CA GLY A 47 -24.99 7.08 4.65
C GLY A 47 -26.25 7.72 5.24
N ALA A 48 -27.12 6.93 5.87
CA ALA A 48 -28.32 7.44 6.54
C ALA A 48 -27.99 8.40 7.70
N ALA A 49 -26.95 8.10 8.48
CA ALA A 49 -26.48 8.96 9.57
C ALA A 49 -25.96 10.33 9.06
N LEU A 50 -25.27 10.35 7.91
CA LEU A 50 -24.84 11.58 7.24
C LEU A 50 -26.04 12.43 6.78
N VAL A 51 -27.02 11.81 6.12
CA VAL A 51 -28.24 12.51 5.65
C VAL A 51 -29.04 13.09 6.81
N ARG A 52 -29.32 12.26 7.82
CA ARG A 52 -30.17 12.63 8.96
C ARG A 52 -29.45 13.47 10.02
N ARG A 53 -28.13 13.65 9.86
CA ARG A 53 -27.23 14.32 10.82
C ARG A 53 -27.33 13.79 12.27
N ARG A 54 -27.63 12.49 12.44
CA ARG A 54 -27.76 11.81 13.74
C ARG A 54 -26.91 10.54 13.76
N HIS A 55 -26.52 10.08 14.95
CA HIS A 55 -25.77 8.82 15.16
C HIS A 55 -24.43 8.73 14.40
N LYS A 56 -23.78 9.86 14.11
CA LYS A 56 -22.55 9.90 13.31
C LYS A 56 -21.37 9.22 14.00
N HIS A 57 -21.35 9.19 15.33
CA HIS A 57 -20.29 8.54 16.09
C HIS A 57 -20.39 7.01 16.00
N GLU A 58 -21.61 6.51 16.15
CA GLU A 58 -22.02 5.12 16.10
C GLU A 58 -21.83 4.58 14.68
N ALA A 59 -22.20 5.37 13.66
CA ALA A 59 -21.95 5.07 12.26
C ALA A 59 -20.47 4.87 11.94
N ARG A 60 -19.59 5.78 12.40
CA ARG A 60 -18.14 5.65 12.23
C ARG A 60 -17.62 4.34 12.83
N LYS A 61 -18.04 4.02 14.06
CA LYS A 61 -17.64 2.80 14.76
C LYS A 61 -18.17 1.54 14.08
N ALA A 62 -19.43 1.54 13.63
CA ALA A 62 -20.02 0.43 12.90
C ALA A 62 -19.26 0.13 11.61
N VAL A 63 -18.96 1.16 10.81
CA VAL A 63 -18.17 1.02 9.57
C VAL A 63 -16.76 0.52 9.88
N ALA A 64 -16.10 1.04 10.92
CA ALA A 64 -14.77 0.59 11.30
C ALA A 64 -14.74 -0.88 11.78
N ALA A 65 -15.70 -1.30 12.61
CA ALA A 65 -15.79 -2.67 13.09
C ALA A 65 -16.09 -3.65 11.94
N ALA A 66 -17.10 -3.34 11.11
CA ALA A 66 -17.45 -4.17 9.95
C ALA A 66 -16.32 -4.21 8.92
N GLY A 67 -15.64 -3.08 8.70
CA GLY A 67 -14.47 -2.97 7.84
C GLY A 67 -13.32 -3.84 8.33
N LEU A 68 -12.99 -3.81 9.63
CA LEU A 68 -11.94 -4.65 10.21
C LEU A 68 -12.29 -6.13 10.09
N TYR A 69 -13.54 -6.51 10.37
CA TYR A 69 -14.03 -7.88 10.16
C TYR A 69 -13.87 -8.32 8.70
N TYR A 70 -14.25 -7.47 7.74
CA TYR A 70 -14.05 -7.73 6.32
C TYR A 70 -12.56 -7.89 5.97
N LEU A 71 -11.69 -6.99 6.41
CA LEU A 71 -10.25 -7.04 6.09
C LEU A 71 -9.56 -8.28 6.68
N VAL A 72 -9.93 -8.71 7.89
CA VAL A 72 -9.39 -9.95 8.49
C VAL A 72 -9.79 -11.18 7.68
N ARG A 73 -10.98 -11.20 7.10
CA ARG A 73 -11.51 -12.36 6.35
C ARG A 73 -11.09 -12.36 4.89
N ARG A 74 -11.00 -11.19 4.25
CA ARG A 74 -10.88 -11.05 2.79
C ARG A 74 -9.90 -9.97 2.33
N GLY A 75 -9.23 -9.27 3.24
CA GLY A 75 -8.27 -8.22 2.90
C GLY A 75 -7.09 -8.79 2.09
N SER A 76 -6.69 -8.07 1.04
CA SER A 76 -5.44 -8.40 0.34
C SER A 76 -4.23 -8.05 1.23
N SER A 77 -3.12 -8.75 1.04
CA SER A 77 -1.85 -8.44 1.71
C SER A 77 -1.16 -7.27 1.02
N SER A 78 -1.61 -6.04 1.24
CA SER A 78 -0.96 -4.82 0.71
C SER A 78 -0.96 -3.70 1.76
N ASN A 79 -0.08 -2.71 1.57
CA ASN A 79 0.14 -1.62 2.51
C ASN A 79 -1.09 -0.73 2.72
N HIS A 80 -1.90 -0.48 1.68
CA HIS A 80 -3.14 0.29 1.83
C HIS A 80 -4.18 -0.47 2.67
N VAL A 81 -4.23 -1.81 2.59
CA VAL A 81 -5.11 -2.62 3.44
C VAL A 81 -4.68 -2.56 4.91
N LEU A 82 -3.38 -2.63 5.18
CA LEU A 82 -2.85 -2.44 6.53
C LEU A 82 -3.22 -1.05 7.07
N LEU A 83 -2.99 0.01 6.28
CA LEU A 83 -3.36 1.37 6.68
C LEU A 83 -4.87 1.52 6.89
N GLN A 84 -5.70 0.85 6.09
CA GLN A 84 -7.16 0.86 6.24
C GLN A 84 -7.59 0.18 7.55
N ALA A 85 -6.95 -0.93 7.92
CA ALA A 85 -7.17 -1.58 9.20
C ALA A 85 -6.72 -0.69 10.37
N LEU A 86 -5.59 0.00 10.25
CA LEU A 86 -5.09 0.92 11.28
C LEU A 86 -5.99 2.15 11.44
N LEU A 87 -6.52 2.69 10.35
CA LEU A 87 -7.55 3.74 10.42
C LEU A 87 -8.81 3.24 11.14
N ALA A 88 -9.28 2.02 10.86
CA ALA A 88 -10.40 1.43 11.57
C ALA A 88 -10.11 1.28 13.08
N VAL A 89 -8.89 0.85 13.46
CA VAL A 89 -8.46 0.80 14.87
C VAL A 89 -8.49 2.19 15.50
N ALA A 90 -7.97 3.22 14.83
CA ALA A 90 -8.01 4.59 15.34
C ALA A 90 -9.45 5.09 15.56
N VAL A 91 -10.38 4.76 14.65
CA VAL A 91 -11.81 5.09 14.77
C VAL A 91 -12.46 4.39 15.96
N LEU A 92 -12.15 3.11 16.19
CA LEU A 92 -12.69 2.34 17.30
C LEU A 92 -12.10 2.78 18.65
N GLU A 93 -10.81 3.12 18.69
CA GLU A 93 -10.10 3.61 19.88
C GLU A 93 -10.60 5.00 20.31
N ALA A 94 -10.98 5.85 19.35
CA ALA A 94 -11.37 7.22 19.63
C ALA A 94 -12.68 7.32 20.43
N ARG A 95 -12.61 8.01 21.58
CA ARG A 95 -13.77 8.29 22.44
C ARG A 95 -14.67 9.39 21.86
N ASP A 96 -14.07 10.39 21.23
CA ASP A 96 -14.76 11.53 20.65
C ASP A 96 -14.05 11.99 19.36
N GLY A 97 -14.58 13.03 18.72
CA GLY A 97 -14.00 13.57 17.50
C GLY A 97 -12.63 14.25 17.66
N ALA A 98 -12.32 14.77 18.85
CA ALA A 98 -11.01 15.38 19.12
C ALA A 98 -9.91 14.31 19.20
N ALA A 99 -10.19 13.21 19.91
CA ALA A 99 -9.35 12.03 19.97
C ALA A 99 -9.08 11.46 18.58
N LEU A 100 -10.13 11.29 17.76
CA LEU A 100 -9.98 10.74 16.41
C LEU A 100 -9.04 11.59 15.52
N ARG A 101 -9.17 12.92 15.57
CA ARG A 101 -8.27 13.82 14.82
C ARG A 101 -6.83 13.75 15.30
N ALA A 102 -6.63 13.71 16.62
CA ALA A 102 -5.29 13.57 17.18
C ALA A 102 -4.65 12.23 16.75
N TYR A 103 -5.41 11.14 16.78
CA TYR A 103 -4.95 9.84 16.31
C TYR A 103 -4.68 9.82 14.81
N GLY A 104 -5.52 10.48 14.00
CA GLY A 104 -5.28 10.66 12.57
C GLY A 104 -3.96 11.39 12.28
N ARG A 105 -3.66 12.46 13.03
CA ARG A 105 -2.37 13.17 12.91
C ARG A 105 -1.18 12.32 13.35
N GLN A 106 -1.30 11.58 14.46
CA GLN A 106 -0.24 10.68 14.91
C GLN A 106 0.00 9.56 13.89
N LEU A 107 -1.07 9.01 13.30
CA LEU A 107 -0.99 8.00 12.26
C LEU A 107 -0.32 8.54 10.99
N LEU A 108 -0.68 9.74 10.54
CA LEU A 108 -0.02 10.42 9.41
C LEU A 108 1.46 10.76 9.71
N GLY A 109 1.77 11.19 10.93
CA GLY A 109 3.14 11.47 11.34
C GLY A 109 4.00 10.21 11.36
N ALA A 110 3.48 9.11 11.93
CA ALA A 110 4.14 7.80 11.91
C ALA A 110 4.30 7.28 10.48
N LEU A 111 3.26 7.41 9.65
CA LEU A 111 3.25 7.04 8.25
C LEU A 111 4.38 7.73 7.49
N TYR A 112 4.34 9.06 7.41
CA TYR A 112 5.34 9.82 6.65
C TYR A 112 6.73 9.72 7.26
N GLY A 113 6.84 9.61 8.58
CA GLY A 113 8.12 9.41 9.26
C GLY A 113 8.78 8.10 8.86
N MET A 114 8.04 7.00 8.86
CA MET A 114 8.58 5.69 8.49
C MET A 114 8.83 5.56 6.99
N THR A 115 8.00 6.16 6.14
CA THR A 115 8.25 6.17 4.70
C THR A 115 9.46 7.02 4.34
N ALA A 116 9.65 8.17 5.01
CA ALA A 116 10.84 8.99 4.86
C ALA A 116 12.08 8.22 5.29
N LEU A 117 12.04 7.60 6.49
CA LEU A 117 13.12 6.77 7.01
C LEU A 117 13.52 5.69 6.01
N ALA A 118 12.55 4.93 5.50
CA ALA A 118 12.79 3.86 4.56
C ALA A 118 13.42 4.34 3.25
N LYS A 119 13.15 5.58 2.80
CA LYS A 119 13.69 6.19 1.58
C LYS A 119 15.10 6.75 1.72
N LEU A 120 15.67 6.80 2.93
CA LEU A 120 17.06 7.20 3.16
C LEU A 120 18.02 6.04 2.81
N ASN A 121 18.02 5.65 1.54
CA ASN A 121 18.79 4.53 1.00
C ASN A 121 19.22 4.78 -0.45
N ASP A 122 20.28 4.11 -0.89
CA ASP A 122 20.89 4.32 -2.21
C ASP A 122 19.97 3.92 -3.37
N GLY A 123 19.08 2.95 -3.14
CA GLY A 123 18.11 2.48 -4.13
C GLY A 123 17.01 3.50 -4.44
N TRP A 124 16.65 4.34 -3.47
CA TRP A 124 15.66 5.39 -3.67
C TRP A 124 16.21 6.54 -4.50
N VAL A 125 17.47 6.93 -4.29
CA VAL A 125 18.11 8.04 -5.02
C VAL A 125 18.67 7.65 -6.38
N ASP A 126 18.60 6.35 -6.74
CA ASP A 126 18.89 5.90 -8.09
C ASP A 126 17.81 6.40 -9.07
N GLY A 127 18.15 7.41 -9.87
CA GLY A 127 17.26 7.98 -10.89
C GLY A 127 16.80 6.99 -11.96
N ARG A 128 17.44 5.83 -12.09
CA ARG A 128 17.03 4.76 -13.01
C ARG A 128 16.19 3.71 -12.32
N GLY A 129 16.63 3.16 -11.19
CA GLY A 129 15.98 2.04 -10.51
C GLY A 129 14.86 2.40 -9.53
N SER A 130 14.77 3.66 -9.11
CA SER A 130 13.83 4.08 -8.05
C SER A 130 12.37 4.01 -8.47
N CYS A 131 11.51 3.67 -7.51
CA CYS A 131 10.07 3.68 -7.73
C CYS A 131 9.52 5.07 -8.06
N VAL A 132 10.11 6.13 -7.49
CA VAL A 132 9.67 7.51 -7.78
C VAL A 132 9.94 7.92 -9.20
N ALA A 133 11.09 7.54 -9.78
CA ALA A 133 11.38 7.80 -11.18
C ALA A 133 10.32 7.13 -12.07
N LEU A 134 10.11 5.82 -11.87
CA LEU A 134 9.12 5.07 -12.63
C LEU A 134 7.71 5.66 -12.52
N ILE A 135 7.25 5.93 -11.29
CA ILE A 135 5.91 6.48 -11.02
C ILE A 135 5.77 7.90 -11.55
N ALA A 136 6.79 8.76 -11.41
CA ALA A 136 6.74 10.13 -11.88
C ALA A 136 6.70 10.19 -13.41
N ALA A 137 7.52 9.40 -14.11
CA ALA A 137 7.50 9.35 -15.58
C ALA A 137 6.13 8.90 -16.11
N ALA A 138 5.58 7.83 -15.53
CA ALA A 138 4.25 7.34 -15.89
C ALA A 138 3.15 8.37 -15.56
N GLY A 139 3.18 8.96 -14.36
CA GLY A 139 2.16 9.91 -13.91
C GLY A 139 2.15 11.20 -14.73
N VAL A 140 3.32 11.78 -15.03
CA VAL A 140 3.44 12.97 -15.88
C VAL A 140 2.87 12.70 -17.27
N HIS A 141 3.20 11.55 -17.86
CA HIS A 141 2.69 11.15 -19.17
C HIS A 141 1.16 11.01 -19.17
N GLU A 142 0.59 10.32 -18.18
CA GLU A 142 -0.87 10.11 -18.09
C GLU A 142 -1.65 11.40 -17.84
N LEU A 143 -1.04 12.39 -17.19
CA LEU A 143 -1.62 13.73 -17.04
C LEU A 143 -1.49 14.59 -18.32
N GLY A 144 -0.89 14.07 -19.39
CA GLY A 144 -0.66 14.81 -20.64
C GLY A 144 0.35 15.94 -20.49
N LEU A 145 1.20 15.89 -19.46
CA LEU A 145 2.22 16.90 -19.21
C LEU A 145 3.47 16.59 -20.03
N PRO A 146 4.20 17.61 -20.52
CA PRO A 146 5.48 17.38 -21.17
C PRO A 146 6.48 16.76 -20.19
N PRO A 147 7.39 15.88 -20.66
CA PRO A 147 8.40 15.30 -19.79
C PRO A 147 9.25 16.43 -19.18
N PRO A 148 9.47 16.43 -17.85
CA PRO A 148 10.30 17.45 -17.23
C PRO A 148 11.75 17.33 -17.72
N PRO A 149 12.55 18.42 -17.64
CA PRO A 149 13.97 18.35 -17.92
C PRO A 149 14.64 17.24 -17.10
N ARG A 150 15.63 16.55 -17.69
CA ARG A 150 16.34 15.43 -17.03
C ARG A 150 16.85 15.76 -15.62
N ALA A 151 17.32 17.00 -15.41
CA ALA A 151 17.77 17.47 -14.10
C ALA A 151 16.64 17.52 -13.06
N VAL A 152 15.44 17.99 -13.46
CA VAL A 152 14.25 18.02 -12.60
C VAL A 152 13.78 16.61 -12.27
N PHE A 153 13.88 15.70 -13.24
CA PHE A 153 13.54 14.29 -13.04
C PHE A 153 14.55 13.60 -12.09
N ALA A 154 15.84 13.84 -12.26
CA ALA A 154 16.90 13.33 -11.38
C ALA A 154 16.79 13.85 -9.94
N ALA A 155 16.16 15.01 -9.74
CA ALA A 155 15.93 15.59 -8.41
C ALA A 155 14.73 14.97 -7.67
N GLN A 156 13.83 14.25 -8.36
CA GLN A 156 12.58 13.74 -7.77
C GLN A 156 12.78 12.88 -6.51
N PRO A 157 13.76 11.97 -6.43
CA PRO A 157 14.01 11.23 -5.19
C PRO A 157 14.28 12.11 -3.97
N TYR A 158 15.08 13.16 -4.14
CA TYR A 158 15.41 14.08 -3.06
C TYR A 158 14.19 14.92 -2.66
N VAL A 159 13.42 15.40 -3.64
CA VAL A 159 12.15 16.09 -3.39
C VAL A 159 11.19 15.19 -2.60
N GLY A 160 11.10 13.91 -2.95
CA GLY A 160 10.29 12.93 -2.21
C GLY A 160 10.71 12.78 -0.75
N ILE A 161 12.02 12.65 -0.47
CA ILE A 161 12.54 12.59 0.91
C ILE A 161 12.17 13.86 1.68
N VAL A 162 12.48 15.03 1.11
CA VAL A 162 12.21 16.33 1.75
C VAL A 162 10.73 16.51 2.03
N ALA A 163 9.86 16.16 1.07
CA ALA A 163 8.42 16.24 1.21
C ALA A 163 7.91 15.32 2.34
N GLU A 164 8.34 14.06 2.38
CA GLU A 164 7.90 13.13 3.42
C GLU A 164 8.41 13.51 4.82
N VAL A 165 9.66 13.98 4.93
CA VAL A 165 10.20 14.51 6.20
C VAL A 165 9.39 15.75 6.64
N ALA A 166 9.14 16.69 5.73
CA ALA A 166 8.37 17.88 6.03
C ALA A 166 6.95 17.56 6.49
N LEU A 167 6.28 16.60 5.84
CA LEU A 167 4.95 16.12 6.24
C LEU A 167 4.98 15.44 7.62
N ALA A 168 5.97 14.58 7.87
CA ALA A 168 6.13 13.91 9.17
C ALA A 168 6.30 14.92 10.31
N VAL A 169 7.21 15.89 10.14
CA VAL A 169 7.46 16.96 11.11
C VAL A 169 6.21 17.82 11.28
N ALA A 170 5.55 18.21 10.20
CA ALA A 170 4.33 19.02 10.26
C ALA A 170 3.22 18.32 11.07
N PHE A 171 2.95 17.04 10.81
CA PHE A 171 1.94 16.28 11.55
C PHE A 171 2.35 15.99 13.00
N ALA A 172 3.64 15.78 13.30
CA ALA A 172 4.13 15.64 14.67
C ALA A 172 3.95 16.95 15.46
N LEU A 173 4.36 18.09 14.90
CA LEU A 173 4.18 19.40 15.52
C LEU A 173 2.71 19.77 15.68
N ARG A 174 1.86 19.41 14.71
CA ARG A 174 0.42 19.60 14.80
C ARG A 174 -0.23 18.70 15.86
N SER A 175 0.24 17.45 16.01
CA SER A 175 -0.19 16.54 17.09
C SER A 175 0.17 17.09 18.47
N ALA A 176 1.33 17.74 18.60
CA ALA A 176 1.74 18.45 19.81
C ALA A 176 1.02 19.80 20.02
N GLY A 177 0.14 20.21 19.09
CA GLY A 177 -0.52 21.51 19.12
C GLY A 177 0.45 22.70 19.05
N ARG A 178 1.59 22.53 18.37
CA ARG A 178 2.62 23.56 18.11
C ARG A 178 2.49 24.18 16.72
N LEU A 179 1.92 23.45 15.75
CA LEU A 179 1.70 23.93 14.39
C LEU A 179 0.19 24.07 14.10
N GLY A 180 -0.34 25.29 14.23
CA GLY A 180 -1.77 25.59 14.06
C GLY A 180 -2.09 26.70 13.06
N SER A 181 -1.11 27.17 12.27
CA SER A 181 -1.36 28.28 11.34
C SER A 181 -2.24 27.81 10.18
N ARG A 182 -3.25 28.63 9.85
CA ARG A 182 -4.15 28.38 8.71
C ARG A 182 -3.39 28.24 7.39
N ARG A 183 -2.35 29.05 7.19
CA ARG A 183 -1.50 29.03 5.98
C ARG A 183 -0.82 27.67 5.81
N TRP A 184 -0.27 27.11 6.89
CA TRP A 184 0.36 25.78 6.86
C TRP A 184 -0.66 24.67 6.58
N THR A 185 -1.84 24.72 7.20
CA THR A 185 -2.90 23.73 6.92
C THR A 185 -3.32 23.73 5.45
N ILE A 186 -3.51 24.92 4.86
CA ILE A 186 -3.86 25.06 3.45
C ILE A 186 -2.73 24.54 2.56
N ALA A 187 -1.48 24.94 2.84
CA ALA A 187 -0.32 24.49 2.06
C ALA A 187 -0.18 22.96 2.09
N LEU A 188 -0.33 22.34 3.26
CA LEU A 188 -0.29 20.88 3.41
C LEU A 188 -1.44 20.18 2.67
N ALA A 189 -2.65 20.76 2.71
CA ALA A 189 -3.81 20.20 2.02
C ALA A 189 -3.64 20.26 0.49
N VAL A 190 -3.20 21.39 -0.05
CA VAL A 190 -3.00 21.60 -1.48
C VAL A 190 -1.81 20.79 -2.00
N ALA A 191 -0.63 20.92 -1.37
CA ALA A 191 0.57 20.22 -1.80
C ALA A 191 0.45 18.70 -1.63
N GLY A 192 -0.06 18.25 -0.46
CA GLY A 192 -0.31 16.84 -0.22
C GLY A 192 -1.39 16.27 -1.14
N GLY A 193 -2.44 17.05 -1.42
CA GLY A 193 -3.47 16.66 -2.38
C GLY A 193 -2.93 16.51 -3.80
N ALA A 194 -2.16 17.50 -4.29
CA ALA A 194 -1.52 17.43 -5.60
C ALA A 194 -0.57 16.23 -5.70
N PHE A 195 0.23 15.96 -4.66
CA PHE A 195 1.09 14.78 -4.58
C PHE A 195 0.31 13.47 -4.71
N HIS A 196 -0.78 13.30 -3.95
CA HIS A 196 -1.57 12.06 -4.00
C HIS A 196 -2.36 11.88 -5.30
N VAL A 197 -2.75 12.98 -5.97
CA VAL A 197 -3.33 12.94 -7.32
C VAL A 197 -2.29 12.51 -8.34
N LEU A 198 -1.07 13.07 -8.28
CA LEU A 198 0.03 12.65 -9.14
C LEU A 198 0.38 11.17 -8.92
N LEU A 199 0.39 10.70 -7.66
CA LEU A 199 0.58 9.28 -7.36
C LEU A 199 -0.58 8.41 -7.89
N ALA A 200 -1.82 8.90 -7.89
CA ALA A 200 -2.96 8.14 -8.43
C ALA A 200 -2.98 8.05 -9.96
N ALA A 201 -2.23 8.93 -10.64
CA ALA A 201 -2.28 9.12 -12.09
C ALA A 201 -1.67 7.99 -12.94
N PRO A 202 -0.63 7.24 -12.55
CA PRO A 202 -0.16 6.12 -13.34
C PRO A 202 -1.27 5.08 -13.52
N ARG A 203 -1.47 4.63 -14.76
CA ARG A 203 -2.39 3.55 -15.06
C ARG A 203 -1.88 2.20 -14.53
N PRO A 204 -2.79 1.21 -14.40
CA PRO A 204 -2.37 -0.16 -14.14
C PRO A 204 -1.32 -0.64 -15.15
N PRO A 205 -0.29 -1.39 -14.72
CA PRO A 205 -0.15 -1.97 -13.38
C PRO A 205 0.54 -1.08 -12.33
N LEU A 206 0.98 0.13 -12.69
CA LEU A 206 1.65 1.08 -11.79
C LEU A 206 0.71 1.86 -10.87
N SER A 207 -0.59 1.63 -11.01
CA SER A 207 -1.64 2.34 -10.28
C SER A 207 -1.51 2.19 -8.76
N VAL A 208 -1.45 3.33 -8.06
CA VAL A 208 -1.46 3.39 -6.58
C VAL A 208 -2.63 4.19 -6.03
N TYR A 209 -3.66 4.47 -6.84
CA TYR A 209 -4.83 5.21 -6.37
C TYR A 209 -5.54 4.57 -5.16
N PRO A 210 -5.58 3.23 -4.93
CA PRO A 210 -6.24 2.70 -3.73
C PRO A 210 -5.58 3.20 -2.44
N PHE A 211 -4.26 3.44 -2.50
CA PHE A 211 -3.54 4.09 -1.42
C PHE A 211 -3.91 5.58 -1.32
N SER A 212 -3.81 6.35 -2.41
CA SER A 212 -4.19 7.78 -2.44
C SER A 212 -5.64 8.00 -1.98
N ALA A 213 -6.54 7.09 -2.32
CA ALA A 213 -7.94 7.17 -1.96
C ALA A 213 -8.16 7.09 -0.44
N LEU A 214 -7.38 6.23 0.23
CA LEU A 214 -7.37 6.10 1.68
C LEU A 214 -6.67 7.30 2.37
N MET A 215 -5.76 7.97 1.67
CA MET A 215 -5.08 9.15 2.20
C MET A 215 -6.01 10.36 2.32
N ALA A 216 -7.02 10.50 1.45
CA ALA A 216 -7.98 11.60 1.53
C ALA A 216 -8.74 11.69 2.88
N PRO A 217 -9.40 10.63 3.40
CA PRO A 217 -10.02 10.69 4.73
C PRO A 217 -9.00 10.89 5.86
N LEU A 218 -7.77 10.36 5.74
CA LEU A 218 -6.71 10.64 6.73
C LEU A 218 -6.32 12.12 6.74
N PHE A 219 -6.16 12.74 5.57
CA PHE A 219 -5.89 14.17 5.46
C PHE A 219 -7.05 15.00 6.01
N ALA A 220 -8.30 14.59 5.76
CA ALA A 220 -9.46 15.23 6.36
C ALA A 220 -9.38 15.19 7.90
N LEU A 221 -8.96 14.06 8.51
CA LEU A 221 -8.73 13.98 9.96
C LEU A 221 -7.53 14.81 10.44
N GLY A 222 -6.43 14.77 9.69
CA GLY A 222 -5.17 15.37 10.09
C GLY A 222 -5.15 16.90 10.01
N LEU A 223 -5.86 17.44 9.01
CA LEU A 223 -5.84 18.86 8.65
C LEU A 223 -7.09 19.61 9.10
N SER A 224 -8.28 19.02 9.07
CA SER A 224 -9.51 19.72 9.44
C SER A 224 -9.68 19.84 10.96
N ASP A 225 -9.66 21.07 11.49
CA ASP A 225 -10.05 21.35 12.89
C ASP A 225 -11.49 21.88 13.01
N GLY A 226 -12.28 21.72 11.95
CA GLY A 226 -13.73 21.82 11.97
C GLY A 226 -14.33 22.92 11.12
N SER A 227 -14.43 22.62 9.83
CA SER A 227 -15.41 23.28 8.98
C SER A 227 -16.84 22.91 9.44
N ASP A 228 -17.74 23.87 9.25
CA ASP A 228 -19.20 23.73 9.40
C ASP A 228 -19.85 23.48 8.03
N LEU A 229 -19.06 23.01 7.06
CA LEU A 229 -19.52 22.93 5.68
C LEU A 229 -20.68 21.95 5.57
N ASP A 230 -21.70 22.34 4.81
CA ASP A 230 -22.62 21.44 4.07
C ASP A 230 -21.89 20.43 3.17
N GLY A 231 -20.55 20.37 3.23
CA GLY A 231 -19.65 19.41 2.63
C GLY A 231 -20.05 17.96 2.91
N ALA A 232 -20.82 17.66 3.95
CA ALA A 232 -21.45 16.35 4.12
C ALA A 232 -22.38 15.98 2.95
N LYS A 233 -23.22 16.92 2.51
CA LYS A 233 -24.15 16.77 1.39
C LYS A 233 -23.42 16.73 0.05
N ALA A 234 -22.40 17.58 -0.11
CA ALA A 234 -21.54 17.54 -1.30
C ALA A 234 -20.76 16.20 -1.37
N SER A 235 -20.19 15.74 -0.27
CA SER A 235 -19.47 14.45 -0.18
C SER A 235 -20.39 13.26 -0.44
N LEU A 236 -21.62 13.29 0.08
CA LEU A 236 -22.60 12.23 -0.14
C LEU A 236 -23.15 12.24 -1.58
N GLY A 237 -23.44 13.42 -2.15
CA GLY A 237 -23.81 13.56 -3.55
C GLY A 237 -22.70 13.07 -4.47
N LEU A 238 -21.44 13.35 -4.14
CA LEU A 238 -20.27 12.83 -4.83
C LEU A 238 -20.10 11.32 -4.62
N ALA A 239 -20.44 10.77 -3.45
CA ALA A 239 -20.41 9.33 -3.19
C ALA A 239 -21.42 8.58 -4.08
N LEU A 240 -22.66 9.05 -4.08
CA LEU A 240 -23.74 8.47 -4.89
C LEU A 240 -23.49 8.65 -6.38
N GLY A 241 -23.00 9.83 -6.79
CA GLY A 241 -22.56 10.11 -8.15
C GLY A 241 -21.39 9.21 -8.58
N SER A 242 -20.38 9.02 -7.74
CA SER A 242 -19.22 8.18 -8.05
C SER A 242 -19.59 6.71 -8.19
N VAL A 243 -20.49 6.19 -7.36
CA VAL A 243 -20.99 4.80 -7.48
C VAL A 243 -21.83 4.64 -8.74
N ALA A 244 -22.71 5.59 -9.06
CA ALA A 244 -23.50 5.57 -10.28
C ALA A 244 -22.63 5.66 -11.54
N LEU A 245 -21.61 6.53 -11.54
CA LEU A 245 -20.61 6.63 -12.61
C LEU A 245 -19.75 5.37 -12.70
N ALA A 246 -19.40 4.72 -11.59
CA ALA A 246 -18.68 3.45 -11.58
C ALA A 246 -19.45 2.36 -12.34
N GLU A 247 -20.74 2.24 -12.02
CA GLU A 247 -21.63 1.25 -12.62
C GLU A 247 -21.89 1.57 -14.10
N ALA A 248 -22.13 2.84 -14.44
CA ALA A 248 -22.29 3.27 -15.83
C ALA A 248 -21.02 3.04 -16.65
N HIS A 249 -19.83 3.32 -16.09
CA HIS A 249 -18.55 3.09 -16.74
C HIS A 249 -18.27 1.60 -16.97
N LYS A 250 -18.57 0.74 -15.98
CA LYS A 250 -18.45 -0.72 -16.14
C LYS A 250 -19.36 -1.28 -17.23
N VAL A 251 -20.59 -0.77 -17.33
CA VAL A 251 -21.53 -1.13 -18.41
C VAL A 251 -21.02 -0.65 -19.77
N ALA A 252 -20.47 0.57 -19.85
CA ALA A 252 -20.00 1.17 -21.10
C ALA A 252 -18.69 0.57 -21.63
N VAL A 253 -17.76 0.20 -20.75
CA VAL A 253 -16.41 -0.26 -21.13
C VAL A 253 -16.37 -1.78 -21.41
N GLY A 254 -17.37 -2.53 -20.96
CA GLY A 254 -17.45 -3.98 -21.13
C GLY A 254 -16.41 -4.74 -20.28
N ALA A 255 -16.71 -6.01 -19.95
CA ALA A 255 -15.85 -6.85 -19.11
C ALA A 255 -14.44 -7.10 -19.71
N ALA A 256 -14.29 -6.99 -21.03
CA ALA A 256 -13.06 -7.30 -21.76
C ALA A 256 -11.96 -6.24 -21.63
N ALA A 257 -12.29 -5.00 -21.28
CA ALA A 257 -11.32 -3.93 -21.05
C ALA A 257 -10.91 -3.79 -19.57
N ALA A 258 -11.18 -4.82 -18.75
CA ALA A 258 -10.66 -4.94 -17.39
C ALA A 258 -9.13 -5.05 -17.43
N ARG A 259 -8.49 -3.88 -17.55
CA ARG A 259 -7.04 -3.72 -17.59
C ARG A 259 -6.42 -4.41 -16.38
N VAL A 260 -5.25 -4.94 -16.63
CA VAL A 260 -4.23 -5.52 -15.75
C VAL A 260 -4.03 -4.67 -14.47
N GLU A 261 -4.98 -4.72 -13.54
CA GLU A 261 -4.98 -3.94 -12.30
C GLU A 261 -4.63 -4.81 -11.11
N TYR A 262 -3.66 -4.36 -10.33
CA TYR A 262 -3.22 -5.02 -9.11
C TYR A 262 -3.27 -4.05 -7.93
N PRO A 263 -4.15 -4.28 -6.94
CA PRO A 263 -5.24 -5.26 -6.92
C PRO A 263 -6.35 -4.93 -7.94
N PRO A 264 -7.11 -5.90 -8.45
CA PRO A 264 -8.06 -5.69 -9.54
C PRO A 264 -9.37 -5.04 -9.05
N TYR A 265 -9.36 -3.73 -8.87
CA TYR A 265 -10.57 -2.95 -8.58
C TYR A 265 -11.37 -2.64 -9.86
N VAL A 266 -10.69 -2.64 -11.02
CA VAL A 266 -11.23 -2.34 -12.35
C VAL A 266 -11.95 -0.99 -12.35
N SER A 267 -11.28 0.00 -11.76
CA SER A 267 -11.87 1.31 -11.51
C SER A 267 -10.85 2.43 -11.52
N TRP A 268 -9.76 2.30 -12.28
CA TRP A 268 -8.70 3.32 -12.30
C TRP A 268 -9.23 4.70 -12.74
N ASP A 269 -9.95 4.82 -13.85
CA ASP A 269 -10.46 6.12 -14.35
C ASP A 269 -11.34 6.83 -13.31
N LEU A 270 -12.24 6.06 -12.68
CA LEU A 270 -13.06 6.53 -11.58
C LEU A 270 -12.22 6.87 -10.36
N GLY A 271 -11.27 6.01 -10.00
CA GLY A 271 -10.43 6.12 -8.82
C GLY A 271 -9.55 7.37 -8.86
N LEU A 272 -8.95 7.68 -10.02
CA LEU A 272 -8.20 8.92 -10.24
C LEU A 272 -9.09 10.15 -10.10
N SER A 273 -10.22 10.17 -10.81
CA SER A 273 -11.19 11.28 -10.77
C SER A 273 -11.71 11.52 -9.34
N TRP A 274 -12.00 10.43 -8.63
CA TRP A 274 -12.41 10.44 -7.24
C TRP A 274 -11.30 11.00 -6.33
N CYS A 275 -10.05 10.57 -6.50
CA CYS A 275 -8.93 11.08 -5.71
C CYS A 275 -8.76 12.59 -5.90
N ALA A 276 -8.76 13.05 -7.15
CA ALA A 276 -8.65 14.48 -7.47
C ALA A 276 -9.74 15.30 -6.76
N LEU A 277 -10.99 14.88 -6.90
CA LEU A 277 -12.12 15.51 -6.27
C LEU A 277 -12.05 15.47 -4.73
N ALA A 278 -11.71 14.31 -4.15
CA ALA A 278 -11.60 14.14 -2.70
C ALA A 278 -10.54 15.09 -2.11
N PHE A 279 -9.40 15.24 -2.78
CA PHE A 279 -8.37 16.18 -2.34
C PHE A 279 -8.74 17.65 -2.58
N VAL A 280 -9.51 17.97 -3.63
CA VAL A 280 -10.11 19.30 -3.78
C VAL A 280 -11.05 19.62 -2.62
N LEU A 281 -11.87 18.65 -2.17
CA LEU A 281 -12.72 18.83 -1.00
C LEU A 281 -11.91 19.04 0.28
N VAL A 282 -10.84 18.27 0.48
CA VAL A 282 -9.91 18.44 1.62
C VAL A 282 -9.26 19.82 1.60
N ALA A 283 -8.80 20.29 0.43
CA ALA A 283 -8.20 21.61 0.28
C ALA A 283 -9.23 22.73 0.55
N ARG A 284 -10.44 22.61 -0.02
CA ARG A 284 -11.55 23.54 0.24
C ARG A 284 -11.89 23.58 1.72
N ASP A 285 -11.94 22.43 2.38
CA ASP A 285 -12.21 22.31 3.81
C ASP A 285 -11.14 23.03 4.65
N ALA A 286 -9.86 22.82 4.32
CA ALA A 286 -8.74 23.51 4.95
C ALA A 286 -8.80 25.04 4.75
N VAL A 287 -9.25 25.50 3.57
CA VAL A 287 -9.46 26.92 3.30
C VAL A 287 -10.64 27.48 4.10
N ALA A 288 -11.76 26.76 4.18
CA ALA A 288 -12.98 27.22 4.84
C ALA A 288 -12.91 27.14 6.37
N ALA A 289 -12.08 26.25 6.94
CA ALA A 289 -12.00 26.04 8.37
C ALA A 289 -11.48 27.30 9.10
N PRO A 290 -12.13 27.72 10.20
CA PRO A 290 -11.63 28.80 11.03
C PRO A 290 -10.30 28.39 11.70
N PRO A 291 -9.37 29.33 11.94
CA PRO A 291 -8.13 29.02 12.64
C PRO A 291 -8.45 28.48 14.04
N ARG A 292 -8.04 27.24 14.31
CA ARG A 292 -8.19 26.59 15.61
C ARG A 292 -6.88 25.95 16.00
N ARG A 293 -6.59 25.97 17.31
CA ARG A 293 -5.47 25.18 17.83
C ARG A 293 -5.85 23.71 17.76
N PRO A 294 -4.99 22.84 17.23
CA PRO A 294 -5.23 21.41 17.22
C PRO A 294 -5.45 20.90 18.64
N ALA A 295 -6.47 20.08 18.84
CA ALA A 295 -6.68 19.41 20.12
C ALA A 295 -5.46 18.56 20.47
N ARG A 296 -4.93 18.74 21.68
CA ARG A 296 -3.85 17.92 22.22
C ARG A 296 -4.45 16.67 22.85
N VAL A 297 -3.88 15.53 22.52
CA VAL A 297 -4.17 14.27 23.20
C VAL A 297 -2.84 13.69 23.62
N HIS A 298 -2.67 13.48 24.92
CA HIS A 298 -1.43 12.97 25.51
C HIS A 298 -1.24 11.46 25.29
N ARG A 299 -2.33 10.76 24.95
CA ARG A 299 -2.29 9.33 24.66
C ARG A 299 -1.79 9.07 23.24
N THR A 300 -0.81 8.19 23.13
CA THR A 300 -0.35 7.61 21.86
C THR A 300 -1.43 6.68 21.30
N SER A 301 -1.80 6.86 20.04
CA SER A 301 -2.74 5.99 19.34
C SER A 301 -2.16 4.60 19.16
N LEU A 302 -2.96 3.58 19.46
CA LEU A 302 -2.63 2.19 19.17
C LEU A 302 -2.34 1.99 17.67
N ALA A 303 -3.12 2.63 16.79
CA ALA A 303 -2.92 2.54 15.35
C ALA A 303 -1.55 3.08 14.90
N ALA A 304 -1.13 4.24 15.42
CA ALA A 304 0.18 4.80 15.11
C ALA A 304 1.31 3.91 15.64
N MET A 305 1.19 3.38 16.86
CA MET A 305 2.16 2.45 17.44
C MET A 305 2.28 1.16 16.62
N LEU A 306 1.15 0.56 16.23
CA LEU A 306 1.14 -0.64 15.39
C LEU A 306 1.77 -0.39 14.02
N LEU A 307 1.56 0.81 13.44
CA LEU A 307 2.24 1.20 12.20
C LEU A 307 3.76 1.25 12.38
N LEU A 308 4.25 1.89 13.44
CA LEU A 308 5.69 1.97 13.74
C LEU A 308 6.28 0.57 13.92
N LEU A 309 5.62 -0.30 14.69
CA LEU A 309 6.06 -1.68 14.90
C LEU A 309 6.10 -2.46 13.59
N ALA A 310 5.04 -2.39 12.77
CA ALA A 310 4.98 -3.07 11.47
C ALA A 310 6.05 -2.54 10.49
N SER A 311 6.37 -1.25 10.57
CA SER A 311 7.42 -0.59 9.78
C SER A 311 8.82 -0.93 10.28
N ALA A 312 8.97 -1.33 11.54
CA ALA A 312 10.24 -1.68 12.15
C ALA A 312 10.67 -3.13 11.89
N LEU A 313 9.72 -4.03 11.59
CA LEU A 313 9.97 -5.46 11.35
C LEU A 313 11.08 -5.77 10.33
N PRO A 314 11.25 -4.99 9.24
CA PRO A 314 12.38 -5.17 8.34
C PRO A 314 13.72 -5.04 9.10
N TYR A 315 13.89 -3.95 9.85
CA TYR A 315 15.17 -3.61 10.49
C TYR A 315 15.60 -4.58 11.60
N VAL A 316 14.66 -5.35 12.15
CA VAL A 316 14.94 -6.37 13.17
C VAL A 316 14.98 -7.80 12.59
N GLY A 317 15.06 -7.93 11.26
CA GLY A 317 15.27 -9.22 10.58
C GLY A 317 14.06 -10.17 10.61
N LEU A 318 12.86 -9.66 10.90
CA LEU A 318 11.67 -10.50 11.04
C LEU A 318 10.84 -10.58 9.75
N ARG A 319 10.62 -9.45 9.06
CA ARG A 319 9.67 -9.41 7.95
C ARG A 319 9.92 -8.25 7.01
N THR A 320 9.93 -8.51 5.71
CA THR A 320 9.95 -7.46 4.69
C THR A 320 8.67 -7.39 3.85
N HIS A 321 7.71 -8.33 4.01
CA HIS A 321 6.40 -8.23 3.35
C HIS A 321 5.17 -8.86 4.07
N PRO A 322 4.03 -8.16 4.09
CA PRO A 322 3.89 -6.70 4.09
C PRO A 322 4.75 -6.08 5.19
N SER A 323 5.48 -5.05 4.80
CA SER A 323 6.11 -4.10 5.70
C SER A 323 5.83 -2.70 5.17
N PHE A 324 5.64 -1.75 6.07
CA PHE A 324 5.24 -0.40 5.69
C PHE A 324 6.48 0.44 5.31
N ILE A 325 7.14 0.05 4.22
CA ILE A 325 8.34 0.70 3.66
C ILE A 325 8.08 1.22 2.23
N MET A 326 6.82 1.56 1.96
CA MET A 326 6.23 1.93 0.66
C MET A 326 7.20 2.52 -0.38
N PHE A 327 7.36 1.77 -1.48
CA PHE A 327 8.08 2.20 -2.69
C PHE A 327 9.51 2.68 -2.42
N SER A 328 10.11 2.34 -1.28
CA SER A 328 11.39 2.92 -0.87
C SER A 328 12.60 2.33 -1.58
N ASN A 329 12.47 1.22 -2.32
CA ASN A 329 13.63 0.46 -2.80
C ASN A 329 14.57 -0.04 -1.66
N LEU A 330 14.12 -0.01 -0.40
CA LEU A 330 14.89 -0.47 0.75
C LEU A 330 15.24 -1.95 0.59
N ARG A 331 16.54 -2.25 0.69
CA ARG A 331 17.11 -3.59 0.73
C ARG A 331 17.89 -3.75 2.02
N ILE A 332 17.50 -4.77 2.78
CA ILE A 332 18.18 -5.17 4.02
C ILE A 332 18.39 -6.69 4.08
N GLU A 333 17.84 -7.42 3.10
CA GLU A 333 18.01 -8.84 2.89
C GLU A 333 19.38 -9.17 2.25
N GLY A 334 19.87 -10.40 2.46
CA GLY A 334 21.15 -10.83 1.89
C GLY A 334 22.37 -10.40 2.68
N GLY A 335 22.19 -10.04 3.96
CA GLY A 335 23.27 -9.50 4.80
C GLY A 335 23.81 -8.16 4.33
N ARG A 336 23.12 -7.50 3.38
CA ARG A 336 23.48 -6.21 2.79
C ARG A 336 22.37 -5.21 3.04
N SER A 337 22.73 -4.07 3.60
CA SER A 337 21.87 -2.90 3.71
C SER A 337 22.25 -1.88 2.65
N ASN A 338 21.27 -1.29 1.97
CA ASN A 338 21.47 -0.07 1.17
C ASN A 338 21.07 1.20 1.94
N HIS A 339 20.77 1.09 3.23
CA HIS A 339 20.35 2.19 4.08
C HIS A 339 21.53 3.09 4.48
N TRP A 340 21.34 4.41 4.47
CA TRP A 340 22.41 5.38 4.80
C TRP A 340 22.96 5.31 6.23
N PHE A 341 22.15 4.92 7.23
CA PHE A 341 22.60 4.88 8.63
C PHE A 341 22.43 3.51 9.31
N LEU A 342 21.59 2.62 8.79
CA LEU A 342 21.47 1.25 9.29
C LEU A 342 22.37 0.31 8.50
N SER A 343 23.66 0.30 8.83
CA SER A 343 24.64 -0.57 8.18
C SER A 343 24.34 -2.07 8.43
N SER A 344 24.85 -2.95 7.57
CA SER A 344 24.74 -4.41 7.74
C SER A 344 25.23 -4.89 9.10
N SER A 345 26.28 -4.27 9.66
CA SER A 345 26.79 -4.62 10.98
C SER A 345 25.83 -4.23 12.10
N VAL A 346 25.14 -3.09 11.98
CA VAL A 346 24.13 -2.67 12.95
C VAL A 346 22.94 -3.61 12.89
N LEU A 347 22.39 -3.84 11.70
CA LEU A 347 21.23 -4.72 11.50
C LEU A 347 21.49 -6.13 12.03
N ARG A 348 22.69 -6.69 11.81
CA ARG A 348 23.08 -8.01 12.34
C ARG A 348 23.05 -8.09 13.87
N ARG A 349 23.35 -7.00 14.57
CA ARG A 349 23.35 -6.96 16.05
C ARG A 349 21.94 -6.91 16.64
N ILE A 350 20.96 -6.41 15.87
CA ILE A 350 19.56 -6.28 16.29
C ILE A 350 18.64 -7.28 15.57
N ASP A 351 19.21 -8.28 14.92
CA ASP A 351 18.50 -9.30 14.17
C ASP A 351 17.80 -10.28 15.11
N LEU A 352 16.52 -10.01 15.37
CA LEU A 352 15.64 -10.90 16.14
C LEU A 352 15.26 -12.16 15.34
N GLY A 353 15.55 -12.19 14.05
CA GLY A 353 15.35 -13.34 13.16
C GLY A 353 16.49 -14.36 13.21
N GLY A 354 17.55 -14.12 14.00
CA GLY A 354 18.63 -15.08 14.22
C GLY A 354 19.44 -15.40 12.96
N GLY A 355 19.66 -14.43 12.07
CA GLY A 355 20.40 -14.60 10.83
C GLY A 355 19.54 -15.07 9.65
N ALA A 356 18.24 -15.29 9.85
CA ALA A 356 17.31 -15.74 8.81
C ALA A 356 17.36 -14.86 7.55
N MET A 357 17.52 -13.54 7.72
CA MET A 357 17.59 -12.57 6.62
C MET A 357 18.93 -12.61 5.86
N ALA A 358 20.00 -13.13 6.49
CA ALA A 358 21.33 -13.24 5.92
C ALA A 358 21.58 -14.58 5.20
N ASP A 359 20.91 -15.66 5.62
CA ASP A 359 20.94 -16.96 4.95
C ASP A 359 20.11 -16.91 3.66
N THR A 360 20.79 -16.64 2.55
CA THR A 360 20.14 -16.37 1.26
C THR A 360 20.46 -17.41 0.21
N VAL A 361 19.50 -17.59 -0.68
CA VAL A 361 19.57 -18.51 -1.81
C VAL A 361 19.32 -17.79 -3.11
N ILE A 362 20.00 -18.23 -4.17
CA ILE A 362 19.78 -17.76 -5.53
C ILE A 362 18.93 -18.79 -6.26
N VAL A 363 17.73 -18.42 -6.69
CA VAL A 363 16.81 -19.30 -7.42
C VAL A 363 17.08 -19.18 -8.92
N TYR A 364 17.48 -20.28 -9.54
CA TYR A 364 17.82 -20.32 -10.98
C TYR A 364 16.66 -20.82 -11.84
N LYS A 365 15.90 -21.80 -11.33
CA LYS A 365 14.75 -22.41 -12.01
C LYS A 365 13.69 -22.75 -10.98
N ALA A 366 12.43 -22.52 -11.29
CA ALA A 366 11.34 -22.74 -10.36
C ALA A 366 10.02 -23.05 -11.08
N SER A 367 9.19 -23.92 -10.49
CA SER A 367 7.79 -24.11 -10.88
C SER A 367 6.97 -22.86 -10.58
N PRO A 368 5.78 -22.66 -11.17
CA PRO A 368 4.96 -21.46 -10.96
C PRO A 368 4.73 -21.10 -9.48
N ALA A 369 4.48 -22.10 -8.63
CA ALA A 369 4.25 -21.91 -7.19
C ALA A 369 5.39 -21.17 -6.47
N ILE A 370 6.64 -21.35 -6.94
CA ILE A 370 7.85 -20.73 -6.38
C ILE A 370 8.31 -19.54 -7.23
N ARG A 371 8.27 -19.66 -8.54
CA ARG A 371 8.65 -18.60 -9.49
C ARG A 371 7.82 -17.33 -9.29
N ASP A 372 6.56 -17.48 -8.89
CA ASP A 372 5.64 -16.36 -8.63
C ASP A 372 5.82 -15.75 -7.23
N LEU A 373 6.95 -16.03 -6.57
CA LEU A 373 7.40 -15.24 -5.42
C LEU A 373 7.73 -13.80 -5.82
N GLU A 374 8.20 -13.60 -7.05
CA GLU A 374 8.44 -12.30 -7.64
C GLU A 374 7.78 -12.24 -9.02
N VAL A 375 7.08 -11.14 -9.29
CA VAL A 375 6.44 -10.89 -10.58
C VAL A 375 6.80 -9.50 -11.02
N ASP A 376 7.36 -9.38 -12.23
CA ASP A 376 7.60 -8.11 -12.88
C ASP A 376 6.36 -7.64 -13.63
N LEU A 377 5.63 -6.72 -13.01
CA LEU A 377 4.47 -6.06 -13.60
C LEU A 377 4.85 -5.11 -14.72
N GLY A 378 6.10 -4.65 -14.79
CA GLY A 378 6.58 -3.73 -15.83
C GLY A 378 6.40 -4.27 -17.26
N ARG A 379 6.35 -5.60 -17.40
CA ARG A 379 6.10 -6.30 -18.67
C ARG A 379 4.70 -6.12 -19.22
N TYR A 380 3.76 -5.70 -18.37
CA TYR A 380 2.36 -5.47 -18.73
C TYR A 380 2.04 -3.98 -18.86
N MET A 381 3.05 -3.12 -18.84
CA MET A 381 2.90 -1.68 -18.99
C MET A 381 2.40 -1.36 -20.40
N ASP A 382 1.50 -0.37 -20.51
CA ASP A 382 1.08 0.16 -21.79
C ASP A 382 2.29 0.64 -22.61
N PRO A 383 2.41 0.32 -23.91
CA PRO A 383 3.56 0.68 -24.72
C PRO A 383 3.89 2.18 -24.73
N ARG A 384 2.88 3.06 -24.63
CA ARG A 384 3.07 4.52 -24.59
C ARG A 384 3.68 4.97 -23.27
N VAL A 385 3.19 4.41 -22.16
CA VAL A 385 3.76 4.64 -20.82
C VAL A 385 5.19 4.09 -20.76
N ALA A 386 5.41 2.90 -21.32
CA ALA A 386 6.73 2.28 -21.37
C ALA A 386 7.73 3.12 -22.19
N ALA A 387 7.28 3.78 -23.28
CA ALA A 387 8.11 4.71 -24.04
C ALA A 387 8.43 5.99 -23.24
N ALA A 388 7.47 6.51 -22.45
CA ALA A 388 7.71 7.66 -21.58
C ALA A 388 8.70 7.35 -20.45
N VAL A 389 8.60 6.16 -19.84
CA VAL A 389 9.54 5.66 -18.83
C VAL A 389 10.95 5.54 -19.41
N ASP A 390 11.09 5.03 -20.63
CA ASP A 390 12.38 4.95 -21.33
C ASP A 390 12.96 6.33 -21.66
N ALA A 391 12.12 7.26 -22.13
CA ALA A 391 12.54 8.63 -22.42
C ALA A 391 13.06 9.36 -21.16
N ALA A 392 12.54 8.99 -19.99
CA ALA A 392 13.00 9.47 -18.70
C ALA A 392 14.24 8.73 -18.16
N ASN A 393 14.77 7.74 -18.90
CA ASN A 393 15.86 6.86 -18.49
C ASN A 393 15.58 6.09 -17.18
N ALA A 394 14.30 5.78 -16.93
CA ALA A 394 13.86 4.99 -15.79
C ALA A 394 13.74 3.50 -16.15
N SER A 395 13.93 2.62 -15.17
CA SER A 395 13.74 1.18 -15.30
C SER A 395 12.25 0.86 -15.39
N ARG A 396 11.85 0.08 -16.41
CA ARG A 396 10.49 -0.46 -16.53
C ARG A 396 10.15 -1.52 -15.48
N ARG A 397 11.16 -2.18 -14.89
CA ARG A 397 10.93 -3.29 -13.93
C ARG A 397 10.15 -2.80 -12.71
N PHE A 398 8.99 -3.40 -12.50
CA PHE A 398 8.11 -3.13 -11.37
C PHE A 398 7.76 -4.44 -10.67
N LEU A 399 8.52 -4.77 -9.63
CA LEU A 399 8.48 -6.08 -9.01
C LEU A 399 7.49 -6.10 -7.84
N ILE A 400 6.61 -7.11 -7.78
CA ILE A 400 5.71 -7.39 -6.66
C ILE A 400 5.95 -8.80 -6.10
N SER A 401 5.52 -9.03 -4.86
CA SER A 401 5.53 -10.36 -4.22
C SER A 401 4.12 -10.88 -3.91
N PRO A 402 3.40 -11.47 -4.88
CA PRO A 402 2.01 -11.85 -4.68
C PRO A 402 1.86 -13.05 -3.71
N PRO A 403 0.73 -13.13 -2.99
CA PRO A 403 0.39 -14.32 -2.20
C PRO A 403 0.37 -15.60 -3.06
N LEU A 404 0.55 -16.76 -2.42
CA LEU A 404 0.50 -18.05 -3.11
C LEU A 404 -0.88 -18.26 -3.73
N GLY A 405 -0.90 -18.67 -5.00
CA GLY A 405 -2.14 -18.91 -5.75
C GLY A 405 -2.90 -17.64 -6.16
N ALA A 406 -2.40 -16.45 -5.83
CA ALA A 406 -2.99 -15.18 -6.26
C ALA A 406 -2.52 -14.75 -7.67
N TRP A 407 -1.69 -15.56 -8.34
CA TRP A 407 -1.08 -15.28 -9.62
C TRP A 407 -0.98 -16.54 -10.51
N PRO A 408 -1.09 -16.43 -11.85
CA PRO A 408 -1.55 -15.25 -12.60
C PRO A 408 -3.03 -14.97 -12.33
N LEU A 409 -3.44 -13.72 -12.51
CA LEU A 409 -4.87 -13.41 -12.52
C LEU A 409 -5.49 -14.02 -13.79
N PRO A 410 -6.71 -14.61 -13.71
CA PRO A 410 -7.32 -15.38 -14.80
C PRO A 410 -7.37 -14.68 -16.17
N ASP A 411 -7.36 -13.34 -16.17
CA ASP A 411 -7.51 -12.50 -17.37
C ASP A 411 -6.22 -11.78 -17.77
N TRP A 412 -5.08 -12.05 -17.11
CA TRP A 412 -3.82 -11.45 -17.50
C TRP A 412 -3.21 -12.22 -18.68
N PRO A 413 -2.68 -11.52 -19.70
CA PRO A 413 -2.03 -12.20 -20.81
C PRO A 413 -0.88 -13.06 -20.30
N ALA A 414 -0.73 -14.25 -20.85
CA ALA A 414 0.41 -15.10 -20.53
C ALA A 414 1.69 -14.30 -20.86
N PRO A 415 2.62 -14.12 -19.90
CA PRO A 415 3.85 -13.39 -20.19
C PRO A 415 4.61 -14.15 -21.28
N ALA A 416 4.78 -13.51 -22.45
CA ALA A 416 5.49 -14.11 -23.57
C ALA A 416 6.90 -14.54 -23.11
N GLY A 417 7.23 -15.82 -23.27
CA GLY A 417 8.58 -16.34 -23.07
C GLY A 417 9.17 -16.11 -21.68
N ARG A 418 8.43 -16.37 -20.59
CA ARG A 418 8.94 -16.22 -19.21
C ARG A 418 10.12 -17.17 -18.93
N ALA A 419 11.32 -16.76 -19.33
CA ALA A 419 12.53 -17.18 -18.65
C ALA A 419 12.35 -16.85 -17.16
N ALA A 420 12.64 -17.81 -16.28
CA ALA A 420 12.63 -17.52 -14.86
C ALA A 420 13.77 -16.53 -14.61
N ASP A 421 13.43 -15.27 -14.34
CA ASP A 421 14.40 -14.31 -13.86
C ASP A 421 15.08 -14.94 -12.64
N THR A 422 16.41 -14.92 -12.60
CA THR A 422 17.14 -15.34 -11.43
C THR A 422 16.89 -14.30 -10.34
N PHE A 423 16.46 -14.75 -9.16
CA PHE A 423 16.26 -13.88 -8.02
C PHE A 423 16.87 -14.51 -6.77
N ALA A 424 17.24 -13.68 -5.81
CA ALA A 424 17.67 -14.10 -4.49
C ALA A 424 16.55 -13.92 -3.48
N VAL A 425 16.54 -14.75 -2.44
CA VAL A 425 15.56 -14.68 -1.36
C VAL A 425 16.15 -15.32 -0.10
N PRO A 426 15.73 -14.93 1.12
CA PRO A 426 16.08 -15.70 2.32
C PRO A 426 15.64 -17.16 2.22
N PHE A 427 16.50 -18.10 2.64
CA PHE A 427 16.22 -19.54 2.57
C PHE A 427 14.93 -19.91 3.31
N VAL A 428 14.69 -19.26 4.46
CA VAL A 428 13.49 -19.44 5.27
C VAL A 428 12.20 -19.12 4.49
N GLU A 429 12.23 -18.14 3.58
CA GLU A 429 11.09 -17.77 2.75
C GLU A 429 10.89 -18.77 1.61
N LEU A 430 11.98 -19.26 0.99
CA LEU A 430 11.90 -20.35 0.02
C LEU A 430 11.26 -21.59 0.64
N ARG A 431 11.73 -21.99 1.84
CA ARG A 431 11.16 -23.10 2.62
C ARG A 431 9.68 -22.86 2.91
N ARG A 432 9.31 -21.67 3.42
CA ARG A 432 7.92 -21.29 3.70
C ARG A 432 7.03 -21.44 2.46
N ARG A 433 7.50 -20.99 1.29
CA ARG A 433 6.74 -21.06 0.04
C ARG A 433 6.59 -22.49 -0.46
N VAL A 434 7.65 -23.30 -0.42
CA VAL A 434 7.63 -24.72 -0.80
C VAL A 434 6.66 -25.49 0.10
N SER A 435 6.75 -25.36 1.42
CA SER A 435 5.84 -26.04 2.34
C SER A 435 4.38 -25.60 2.15
N ALA A 436 4.14 -24.31 1.86
CA ALA A 436 2.80 -23.82 1.59
C ALA A 436 2.22 -24.36 0.26
N ALA A 437 3.05 -24.48 -0.78
CA ALA A 437 2.64 -25.08 -2.05
C ALA A 437 2.31 -26.58 -1.89
N ALA A 438 3.15 -27.32 -1.15
CA ALA A 438 2.90 -28.72 -0.83
C ALA A 438 1.60 -28.91 -0.04
N ALA A 439 1.36 -28.08 0.99
CA ALA A 439 0.13 -28.13 1.78
C ALA A 439 -1.13 -27.78 0.97
N ALA A 440 -0.98 -27.01 -0.12
CA ALA A 440 -2.05 -26.68 -1.06
C ALA A 440 -2.23 -27.74 -2.16
N GLY A 441 -1.45 -28.83 -2.15
CA GLY A 441 -1.49 -29.86 -3.20
C GLY A 441 -1.06 -29.32 -4.56
N LEU A 442 -0.01 -28.51 -4.60
CA LEU A 442 0.57 -27.96 -5.83
C LEU A 442 1.95 -28.55 -6.08
N ASP A 443 2.30 -28.74 -7.36
CA ASP A 443 3.65 -29.12 -7.75
C ASP A 443 4.64 -28.00 -7.43
N ALA A 444 5.67 -28.32 -6.65
CA ALA A 444 6.73 -27.39 -6.29
C ALA A 444 8.08 -27.97 -6.69
N ALA A 445 8.74 -27.32 -7.65
CA ALA A 445 10.09 -27.67 -8.08
C ALA A 445 10.97 -26.42 -8.07
N VAL A 446 12.20 -26.54 -7.59
CA VAL A 446 13.16 -25.44 -7.55
C VAL A 446 14.60 -25.94 -7.68
N THR A 447 15.40 -25.23 -8.46
CA THR A 447 16.86 -25.33 -8.50
C THR A 447 17.44 -24.03 -7.97
N TYR A 448 18.28 -24.13 -6.94
CA TYR A 448 18.81 -22.95 -6.25
C TYR A 448 20.25 -23.16 -5.78
N GLY A 449 20.97 -22.06 -5.56
CA GLY A 449 22.30 -22.04 -4.97
C GLY A 449 22.23 -21.61 -3.51
N ARG A 450 22.95 -22.30 -2.62
CA ARG A 450 23.10 -21.93 -1.20
C ARG A 450 24.51 -22.26 -0.75
N ALA A 451 25.22 -21.30 -0.17
CA ALA A 451 26.61 -21.45 0.29
C ALA A 451 27.54 -22.06 -0.78
N GLY A 452 27.44 -21.59 -2.03
CA GLY A 452 28.26 -22.07 -3.16
C GLY A 452 27.82 -23.41 -3.76
N ALA A 453 26.93 -24.16 -3.11
CA ALA A 453 26.44 -25.44 -3.63
C ALA A 453 25.12 -25.27 -4.38
N ARG A 454 25.02 -25.91 -5.56
CA ARG A 454 23.77 -26.01 -6.32
C ARG A 454 22.93 -27.16 -5.78
N ARG A 455 21.65 -26.91 -5.55
CA ARG A 455 20.70 -27.84 -4.97
C ARG A 455 19.40 -27.87 -5.78
N THR A 456 18.69 -28.98 -5.67
CA THR A 456 17.40 -29.19 -6.32
C THR A 456 16.38 -29.71 -5.31
N PHE A 457 15.13 -29.36 -5.53
CA PHE A 457 13.98 -29.90 -4.80
C PHE A 457 12.82 -30.05 -5.76
N ALA A 458 12.13 -31.18 -5.70
CA ALA A 458 10.86 -31.35 -6.40
C ALA A 458 9.91 -32.24 -5.59
N ILE A 459 8.71 -31.73 -5.34
CA ILE A 459 7.58 -32.46 -4.78
C ILE A 459 6.40 -32.39 -5.76
N LYS A 460 5.78 -33.53 -5.99
CA LYS A 460 4.57 -33.63 -6.81
C LYS A 460 3.32 -33.42 -5.96
N ARG A 461 2.20 -33.17 -6.64
CA ARG A 461 0.86 -33.01 -6.06
C ARG A 461 0.41 -34.16 -5.15
N ASP A 462 0.87 -35.38 -5.42
CA ASP A 462 0.62 -36.56 -4.59
C ASP A 462 1.48 -36.62 -3.31
N GLY A 463 2.35 -35.63 -3.09
CA GLY A 463 3.27 -35.57 -1.96
C GLY A 463 4.56 -36.37 -2.15
N SER A 464 4.74 -37.04 -3.29
CA SER A 464 5.97 -37.78 -3.60
C SER A 464 7.14 -36.82 -3.84
N LEU A 465 8.28 -37.14 -3.24
CA LEU A 465 9.51 -36.37 -3.34
C LEU A 465 10.42 -36.98 -4.40
N ALA A 466 10.94 -36.17 -5.32
CA ALA A 466 11.91 -36.65 -6.29
C ALA A 466 13.23 -37.03 -5.60
N ALA A 467 13.90 -38.06 -6.11
CA ALA A 467 15.22 -38.49 -5.62
C ALA A 467 16.24 -37.33 -5.67
N GLY A 468 17.06 -37.20 -4.62
CA GLY A 468 18.05 -36.12 -4.50
C GLY A 468 17.47 -34.74 -4.14
N SER A 469 16.19 -34.65 -3.77
CA SER A 469 15.60 -33.40 -3.28
C SER A 469 16.17 -33.01 -1.92
N ASP A 470 16.47 -31.73 -1.72
CA ASP A 470 16.91 -31.21 -0.42
C ASP A 470 15.79 -31.34 0.64
N PRO A 471 15.95 -32.20 1.66
CA PRO A 471 14.91 -32.47 2.64
C PRO A 471 14.54 -31.24 3.49
N LEU A 472 15.46 -30.26 3.63
CA LEU A 472 15.24 -29.08 4.46
C LEU A 472 14.12 -28.17 3.95
N LEU A 473 13.81 -28.21 2.65
CA LEU A 473 12.71 -27.44 2.06
C LEU A 473 11.34 -28.04 2.33
N ARG A 474 11.27 -29.33 2.66
CA ARG A 474 10.00 -30.03 2.94
C ARG A 474 9.45 -29.66 4.31
N GLU A 475 10.32 -29.52 5.30
CA GLU A 475 9.92 -29.30 6.68
C GLU A 475 9.16 -27.97 6.80
N PRO A 476 7.93 -27.93 7.32
CA PRO A 476 7.25 -26.67 7.55
C PRO A 476 7.98 -25.85 8.62
N LEU A 477 7.89 -24.52 8.53
CA LEU A 477 8.25 -23.68 9.67
C LEU A 477 7.22 -23.85 10.79
N PRO A 478 7.61 -23.71 12.07
CA PRO A 478 6.64 -23.67 13.16
C PRO A 478 5.61 -22.57 12.93
N ALA A 479 4.38 -22.79 13.40
CA ALA A 479 3.24 -21.90 13.15
C ALA A 479 3.52 -20.39 13.37
N PRO A 480 4.11 -19.93 14.50
CA PRO A 480 4.35 -18.50 14.69
C PRO A 480 5.32 -17.93 13.64
N TRP A 481 6.38 -18.68 13.31
CA TRP A 481 7.38 -18.24 12.34
C TRP A 481 6.84 -18.18 10.91
N ARG A 482 5.86 -19.01 10.53
CA ARG A 482 5.17 -18.87 9.22
C ARG A 482 4.46 -17.53 9.05
N TRP A 483 4.04 -16.92 10.15
CA TRP A 483 3.37 -15.62 10.14
C TRP A 483 4.37 -14.46 10.20
N VAL A 484 5.41 -14.60 11.03
CA VAL A 484 6.44 -13.58 11.24
C VAL A 484 7.37 -13.51 10.03
N TYR A 485 7.99 -14.63 9.65
CA TYR A 485 8.95 -14.69 8.55
C TYR A 485 8.23 -14.65 7.22
N ARG A 486 8.22 -13.47 6.61
CA ARG A 486 7.79 -13.24 5.23
C ARG A 486 8.72 -12.21 4.59
N PHE A 487 9.50 -12.67 3.64
CA PHE A 487 10.52 -11.87 2.99
C PHE A 487 10.21 -11.69 1.51
N ARG A 488 10.60 -10.54 0.97
CA ARG A 488 10.52 -10.30 -0.47
C ARG A 488 11.76 -10.86 -1.17
N PRO A 489 11.61 -11.37 -2.40
CA PRO A 489 12.74 -11.58 -3.27
C PRO A 489 13.51 -10.28 -3.53
N PHE A 490 14.76 -10.45 -3.94
CA PHE A 490 15.64 -9.36 -4.29
C PHE A 490 16.60 -9.76 -5.40
N ASP A 491 17.11 -8.75 -6.10
CA ASP A 491 18.07 -8.96 -7.17
C ASP A 491 19.42 -9.47 -6.63
N ALA A 492 19.85 -10.61 -7.17
CA ALA A 492 21.09 -11.28 -6.77
C ALA A 492 22.35 -10.50 -7.20
N GLU A 493 22.26 -9.74 -8.30
CA GLU A 493 23.36 -8.99 -8.92
C GLU A 493 23.58 -7.62 -8.26
N GLY A 494 22.68 -7.22 -7.36
CA GLY A 494 22.81 -5.95 -6.64
C GLY A 494 22.01 -4.82 -7.24
N VAL A 495 21.34 -5.03 -8.38
CA VAL A 495 20.55 -3.99 -9.04
C VAL A 495 19.30 -3.68 -8.22
N VAL A 496 19.06 -2.41 -7.96
CA VAL A 496 17.91 -1.99 -7.16
C VAL A 496 16.79 -1.52 -8.09
N HIS A 497 15.87 -2.43 -8.41
CA HIS A 497 14.64 -2.09 -9.13
C HIS A 497 13.54 -1.62 -8.20
N CYS A 498 12.49 -1.00 -8.75
CA CYS A 498 11.30 -0.67 -8.00
C CYS A 498 10.61 -1.94 -7.51
N ARG A 499 10.41 -2.02 -6.19
CA ARG A 499 9.76 -3.16 -5.51
C ARG A 499 8.61 -2.68 -4.64
N HIS A 500 7.44 -3.25 -4.86
CA HIS A 500 6.23 -2.98 -4.09
C HIS A 500 5.95 -4.11 -3.10
#